data_AF-A0A9D6LSB5-F1
#
_entry.id   AF-A0A9D6LSB5-F1
#
_cell.length_a   1.000
_cell.length_b   1.000
_cell.length_c   1.000
_cell.angle_alpha   90.00
_cell.angle_beta   90.00
_cell.angle_gamma   90.00
#
_symmetry.space_group_name_H-M   'P 1'
#
loop_
_entity.id
_entity.type
_entity.pdbx_description
1 polymer ?
#
loop_
_entity_poly.entity_id
_entity_poly.type
_entity_poly.pdbx_seq_one_letter_code
_entity_poly.pdbx_strand_id
1 'polypeptide(L)'
;NRMADASSDARNPRTRTRAIPAGLLSPSFTWAFVAASSAVFVLAAWRLNPLCFKLAPLALATILLYSYTKRFTTFSHLILGICLGIAPAAAWIGVRGRLDWPILVLTGAVTMWTAGFDIIYACQDFDFDRAERLYSLPSRIGIGPALWLARLLHGVMIALLVWLAVLLELGPLSLAGVALAAGLLTYEHSLVKAHDLSRVNAAFFTVNGFVSVLFFVFWAADVLYASRH
;
A
#
# COMPACT_ATOMS: atom_id res chain seq x y z
N ASN A 1 -2.08 13.18 -4.09
CA ASN A 1 -3.41 12.67 -3.68
C ASN A 1 -4.36 13.81 -3.37
N ARG A 2 -4.33 14.42 -2.17
CA ARG A 2 -5.33 15.44 -1.74
C ARG A 2 -5.55 16.58 -2.74
N MET A 3 -4.50 17.09 -3.37
CA MET A 3 -4.61 18.14 -4.38
C MET A 3 -5.26 17.62 -5.68
N ALA A 4 -4.85 16.44 -6.14
CA ALA A 4 -5.40 15.82 -7.35
C ALA A 4 -6.88 15.45 -7.17
N ASP A 5 -7.27 15.01 -5.98
CA ASP A 5 -8.64 14.54 -5.69
C ASP A 5 -9.54 15.65 -5.15
N ALA A 6 -9.05 16.89 -4.97
CA ALA A 6 -9.75 17.95 -4.24
C ALA A 6 -11.19 18.21 -4.71
N SER A 7 -11.42 18.22 -6.02
CA SER A 7 -12.76 18.48 -6.58
C SER A 7 -13.73 17.32 -6.32
N SER A 8 -13.27 16.08 -6.51
CA SER A 8 -14.06 14.87 -6.21
C SER A 8 -14.27 14.72 -4.70
N ASP A 9 -13.24 15.00 -3.90
CA ASP A 9 -13.31 14.94 -2.45
C ASP A 9 -14.34 15.94 -1.89
N ALA A 10 -14.47 17.13 -2.49
CA ALA A 10 -15.50 18.10 -2.10
C ALA A 10 -16.94 17.60 -2.32
N ARG A 11 -17.15 16.72 -3.30
CA ARG A 11 -18.46 16.13 -3.61
C ARG A 11 -18.76 14.86 -2.80
N ASN A 12 -17.75 14.17 -2.29
CA ASN A 12 -17.92 12.94 -1.53
C ASN A 12 -18.28 13.25 -0.06
N PRO A 13 -19.43 12.78 0.46
CA PRO A 13 -19.85 13.02 1.84
C PRO A 13 -18.82 12.64 2.90
N ARG A 14 -18.04 11.58 2.64
CA ARG A 14 -17.00 11.06 3.55
C ARG A 14 -15.74 11.92 3.56
N THR A 15 -15.44 12.61 2.45
CA THR A 15 -14.14 13.26 2.25
C THR A 15 -14.22 14.78 2.08
N ARG A 16 -15.42 15.36 2.00
CA ARG A 16 -15.66 16.81 1.93
C ARG A 16 -15.09 17.61 3.10
N THR A 17 -14.83 16.96 4.23
CA THR A 17 -14.24 17.58 5.42
C THR A 17 -12.70 17.54 5.44
N ARG A 18 -12.06 16.96 4.42
CA ARG A 18 -10.59 16.94 4.31
C ARG A 18 -10.05 18.35 4.14
N ALA A 19 -8.79 18.54 4.54
CA ALA A 19 -8.17 19.85 4.68
C ALA A 19 -8.23 20.75 3.42
N ILE A 20 -8.08 20.21 2.21
CA ILE A 20 -8.14 21.01 0.98
C ILE A 20 -9.60 21.37 0.61
N PRO A 21 -10.53 20.40 0.47
CA PRO A 21 -11.95 20.72 0.27
C PRO A 21 -12.56 21.66 1.33
N ALA A 22 -12.13 21.53 2.59
CA ALA A 22 -12.59 22.36 3.71
C ALA A 22 -11.91 23.75 3.77
N GLY A 23 -10.99 24.06 2.86
CA GLY A 23 -10.27 25.34 2.83
C GLY A 23 -9.26 25.53 3.96
N LEU A 24 -8.94 24.49 4.74
CA LEU A 24 -7.97 24.53 5.83
C LEU A 24 -6.52 24.59 5.35
N LEU A 25 -6.26 24.19 4.10
CA LEU A 25 -4.95 24.29 3.46
C LEU A 25 -5.08 24.92 2.07
N SER A 26 -4.20 25.87 1.77
CA SER A 26 -4.19 26.52 0.45
C SER A 26 -3.60 25.59 -0.63
N PRO A 27 -4.09 25.67 -1.88
CA PRO A 27 -3.51 24.94 -3.00
C PRO A 27 -2.03 25.29 -3.24
N SER A 28 -1.66 26.56 -3.08
CA SER A 28 -0.29 27.04 -3.26
C SER A 28 0.67 26.42 -2.23
N PHE A 29 0.27 26.40 -0.95
CA PHE A 29 1.03 25.71 0.10
C PHE A 29 1.20 24.23 -0.23
N THR A 30 0.13 23.56 -0.65
CA THR A 30 0.17 22.12 -0.97
C THR A 30 1.13 21.82 -2.11
N TRP A 31 1.10 22.61 -3.20
CA TRP A 31 2.04 22.44 -4.32
C TRP A 31 3.49 22.74 -3.92
N ALA A 32 3.71 23.79 -3.13
CA ALA A 32 5.05 24.09 -2.59
C ALA A 32 5.57 22.95 -1.72
N PHE A 33 4.72 22.38 -0.86
CA PHE A 33 5.07 21.24 -0.02
C PHE A 33 5.42 19.99 -0.84
N VAL A 34 4.66 19.70 -1.90
CA VAL A 34 4.96 18.60 -2.83
C VAL A 34 6.30 18.83 -3.54
N ALA A 35 6.55 20.04 -4.04
CA ALA A 35 7.81 20.38 -4.70
C ALA A 35 9.00 20.26 -3.74
N ALA A 36 8.89 20.81 -2.53
CA ALA A 36 9.92 20.72 -1.51
C ALA A 36 10.21 19.27 -1.09
N SER A 37 9.17 18.48 -0.83
CA SER A 37 9.30 17.05 -0.48
C SER A 37 9.95 16.26 -1.62
N SER A 38 9.60 16.56 -2.87
CA SER A 38 10.20 15.90 -4.05
C SER A 38 11.68 16.27 -4.21
N ALA A 39 12.05 17.53 -3.98
CA ALA A 39 13.44 17.97 -4.01
C ALA A 39 14.27 17.28 -2.90
N VAL A 40 13.74 17.21 -1.67
CA VAL A 40 14.38 16.49 -0.57
C VAL A 40 14.56 15.01 -0.91
N PHE A 41 13.55 14.37 -1.49
CA PHE A 41 13.63 12.98 -1.93
C PHE A 41 14.73 12.75 -2.97
N VAL A 42 14.79 13.59 -4.02
CA VAL A 42 15.83 13.48 -5.07
C VAL A 42 17.23 13.73 -4.49
N LEU A 43 17.37 14.72 -3.61
CA LEU A 43 18.63 15.01 -2.93
C LEU A 43 19.07 13.82 -2.06
N ALA A 44 18.16 13.21 -1.30
CA ALA A 44 18.45 12.03 -0.50
C ALA A 44 18.85 10.84 -1.37
N ALA A 45 18.13 10.58 -2.46
CA ALA A 45 18.46 9.50 -3.40
C ALA A 45 19.84 9.70 -4.05
N TRP A 46 20.19 10.95 -4.39
CA TRP A 46 21.52 11.31 -4.87
C TRP A 46 22.63 11.04 -3.86
N ARG A 47 22.38 11.34 -2.57
CA ARG A 47 23.34 11.12 -1.48
C ARG A 47 23.52 9.65 -1.08
N LEU A 48 22.55 8.78 -1.40
CA LEU A 48 22.64 7.36 -1.08
C LEU A 48 23.59 6.61 -2.04
N ASN A 49 23.24 6.54 -3.33
CA ASN A 49 24.09 5.91 -4.36
C ASN A 49 23.57 6.22 -5.79
N PRO A 50 24.38 5.95 -6.83
CA PRO A 50 23.98 6.23 -8.22
C PRO A 50 22.71 5.49 -8.68
N LEU A 51 22.44 4.28 -8.17
CA LEU A 51 21.25 3.53 -8.57
C LEU A 51 19.98 4.13 -7.97
N CYS A 52 20.00 4.54 -6.70
CA CYS A 52 18.93 5.32 -6.08
C CYS A 52 18.62 6.58 -6.89
N PHE A 53 19.64 7.36 -7.25
CA PHE A 53 19.45 8.59 -8.02
C PHE A 53 18.83 8.32 -9.41
N LYS A 54 19.31 7.30 -10.12
CA LYS A 54 18.79 6.91 -11.45
C LYS A 54 17.32 6.48 -11.38
N LEU A 55 16.89 5.82 -10.31
CA LEU A 55 15.53 5.31 -10.14
C LEU A 55 14.59 6.31 -9.46
N ALA A 56 15.11 7.37 -8.84
CA ALA A 56 14.30 8.38 -8.15
C ALA A 56 13.21 9.01 -9.05
N PRO A 57 13.48 9.39 -10.33
CA PRO A 57 12.43 9.90 -11.20
C PRO A 57 11.30 8.90 -11.43
N LEU A 58 11.61 7.61 -11.59
CA LEU A 58 10.62 6.55 -11.76
C LEU A 58 9.76 6.40 -10.50
N ALA A 59 10.38 6.32 -9.33
CA ALA A 59 9.67 6.22 -8.06
C ALA A 59 8.74 7.42 -7.82
N LEU A 60 9.22 8.65 -8.05
CA LEU A 60 8.39 9.86 -7.94
C LEU A 60 7.24 9.84 -8.95
N ALA A 61 7.50 9.50 -10.21
CA ALA A 61 6.47 9.43 -11.22
C ALA A 61 5.37 8.45 -10.82
N THR A 62 5.73 7.25 -10.34
CA THR A 62 4.76 6.26 -9.87
C THR A 62 3.87 6.82 -8.75
N ILE A 63 4.47 7.43 -7.72
CA ILE A 63 3.73 7.97 -6.56
C ILE A 63 2.86 9.18 -6.96
N LEU A 64 3.37 10.09 -7.79
CA LEU A 64 2.63 11.29 -8.18
C LEU A 64 1.50 10.97 -9.15
N LEU A 65 1.73 10.06 -10.09
CA LEU A 65 0.75 9.71 -11.12
C LEU A 65 -0.34 8.77 -10.61
N TYR A 66 -0.08 7.98 -9.57
CA TYR A 66 -1.09 7.06 -8.99
C TYR A 66 -2.39 7.80 -8.66
N SER A 67 -2.31 9.04 -8.16
CA SER A 67 -3.49 9.85 -7.79
C SER A 67 -4.51 10.02 -8.92
N TYR A 68 -4.07 9.91 -10.18
CA TYR A 68 -4.93 10.12 -11.34
C TYR A 68 -5.53 8.82 -11.89
N THR A 69 -5.05 7.67 -11.45
CA THR A 69 -5.36 6.36 -12.06
C THR A 69 -6.85 5.99 -11.98
N LYS A 70 -7.53 6.34 -10.88
CA LYS A 70 -8.98 6.14 -10.72
C LYS A 70 -9.83 6.85 -11.77
N ARG A 71 -9.27 7.81 -12.52
CA ARG A 71 -10.00 8.55 -13.58
C ARG A 71 -10.14 7.75 -14.88
N PHE A 72 -9.32 6.72 -15.08
CA PHE A 72 -9.28 6.00 -16.36
C PHE A 72 -9.02 4.49 -16.25
N THR A 73 -8.66 3.94 -15.08
CA THR A 73 -8.38 2.51 -14.92
C THR A 73 -8.81 1.93 -13.58
N THR A 74 -9.28 0.68 -13.61
CA THR A 74 -9.61 -0.14 -12.42
C THR A 74 -8.39 -0.68 -11.69
N PHE A 75 -7.22 -0.59 -12.29
CA PHE A 75 -5.96 -1.04 -11.69
C PHE A 75 -5.39 -0.07 -10.65
N SER A 76 -6.13 0.99 -10.29
CA SER A 76 -5.69 1.99 -9.31
C SER A 76 -5.21 1.39 -7.99
N HIS A 77 -5.89 0.36 -7.48
CA HIS A 77 -5.50 -0.35 -6.25
C HIS A 77 -4.16 -1.09 -6.40
N LEU A 78 -3.91 -1.71 -7.56
CA LEU A 78 -2.64 -2.37 -7.83
C LEU A 78 -1.50 -1.35 -8.01
N ILE A 79 -1.78 -0.23 -8.68
CA ILE A 79 -0.78 0.85 -8.84
C ILE A 79 -0.46 1.49 -7.49
N LEU A 80 -1.45 1.70 -6.61
CA LEU A 80 -1.19 2.09 -5.21
C LEU A 80 -0.36 1.03 -4.48
N GLY A 81 -0.66 -0.25 -4.72
CA GLY A 81 0.15 -1.35 -4.21
C GLY A 81 1.61 -1.23 -4.63
N ILE A 82 1.88 -0.93 -5.90
CA ILE A 82 3.24 -0.71 -6.40
C ILE A 82 3.88 0.51 -5.72
N CYS A 83 3.13 1.59 -5.47
CA CYS A 83 3.66 2.77 -4.78
C CYS A 83 4.22 2.42 -3.40
N LEU A 84 3.53 1.57 -2.62
CA LEU A 84 4.03 1.09 -1.33
C LEU A 84 5.08 -0.01 -1.49
N GLY A 85 4.91 -0.90 -2.46
CA GLY A 85 5.84 -1.99 -2.76
C GLY A 85 7.22 -1.52 -3.19
N ILE A 86 7.35 -0.33 -3.76
CA ILE A 86 8.66 0.28 -4.07
C ILE A 86 9.49 0.52 -2.79
N ALA A 87 8.87 0.71 -1.63
CA ALA A 87 9.59 1.02 -0.39
C ALA A 87 10.65 -0.04 0.01
N PRO A 88 10.33 -1.36 0.12
CA PRO A 88 11.35 -2.37 0.40
C PRO A 88 12.45 -2.42 -0.66
N ALA A 89 12.12 -2.35 -1.96
CA ALA A 89 13.13 -2.28 -3.02
C ALA A 89 14.04 -1.06 -2.89
N ALA A 90 13.46 0.12 -2.61
CA ALA A 90 14.21 1.36 -2.43
C ALA A 90 15.14 1.29 -1.21
N ALA A 91 14.68 0.73 -0.10
CA ALA A 91 15.51 0.52 1.10
C ALA A 91 16.69 -0.44 0.80
N TRP A 92 16.43 -1.54 0.11
CA TRP A 92 17.47 -2.50 -0.28
C TRP A 92 18.51 -1.88 -1.21
N ILE A 93 18.08 -1.14 -2.24
CA ILE A 93 18.99 -0.42 -3.13
C ILE A 93 19.77 0.64 -2.34
N GLY A 94 19.13 1.34 -1.41
CA GLY A 94 19.78 2.35 -0.56
C GLY A 94 20.95 1.79 0.24
N VAL A 95 20.80 0.58 0.78
CA VAL A 95 21.82 -0.08 1.61
C VAL A 95 22.83 -0.87 0.77
N ARG A 96 22.38 -1.57 -0.28
CA ARG A 96 23.19 -2.56 -1.02
C ARG A 96 23.72 -2.05 -2.36
N GLY A 97 23.19 -0.94 -2.88
CA GLY A 97 23.57 -0.38 -4.19
C GLY A 97 23.16 -1.24 -5.40
N ARG A 98 22.31 -2.25 -5.21
CA ARG A 98 21.84 -3.19 -6.25
C ARG A 98 20.43 -3.68 -5.93
N LEU A 99 19.79 -4.34 -6.90
CA LEU A 99 18.46 -4.94 -6.76
C LEU A 99 18.59 -6.46 -6.87
N ASP A 100 18.29 -7.16 -5.78
CA ASP A 100 18.45 -8.61 -5.68
C ASP A 100 17.08 -9.32 -5.79
N TRP A 101 17.08 -10.60 -6.17
CA TRP A 101 15.83 -11.34 -6.36
C TRP A 101 14.93 -11.43 -5.11
N PRO A 102 15.44 -11.70 -3.89
CA PRO A 102 14.57 -11.80 -2.71
C PRO A 102 13.79 -10.51 -2.41
N ILE A 103 14.38 -9.33 -2.62
CA ILE A 103 13.66 -8.09 -2.33
C ILE A 103 12.53 -7.81 -3.34
N LEU A 104 12.61 -8.34 -4.55
CA LEU A 104 11.50 -8.28 -5.52
C LEU A 104 10.31 -9.11 -5.05
N VAL A 105 10.54 -10.24 -4.38
CA VAL A 105 9.48 -11.05 -3.77
C VAL A 105 8.80 -10.27 -2.63
N LEU A 106 9.57 -9.60 -1.76
CA LEU A 106 9.00 -8.74 -0.71
C LEU A 106 8.20 -7.56 -1.31
N THR A 107 8.73 -6.95 -2.36
CA THR A 107 8.07 -5.87 -3.10
C THR A 107 6.72 -6.33 -3.66
N GLY A 108 6.68 -7.53 -4.23
CA GLY A 108 5.44 -8.18 -4.68
C GLY A 108 4.48 -8.44 -3.53
N ALA A 109 4.96 -8.96 -2.40
CA ALA A 109 4.13 -9.21 -1.22
C ALA A 109 3.47 -7.92 -0.70
N VAL A 110 4.24 -6.84 -0.53
CA VAL A 110 3.72 -5.54 -0.09
C VAL A 110 2.75 -4.95 -1.10
N THR A 111 2.99 -5.14 -2.40
CA THR A 111 2.09 -4.71 -3.48
C THR A 111 0.72 -5.39 -3.37
N MET A 112 0.72 -6.72 -3.24
CA MET A 112 -0.53 -7.50 -3.17
C MET A 112 -1.30 -7.22 -1.87
N TRP A 113 -0.61 -7.08 -0.75
CA TRP A 113 -1.22 -6.69 0.53
C TRP A 113 -1.88 -5.31 0.45
N THR A 114 -1.14 -4.32 -0.05
CA THR A 114 -1.64 -2.96 -0.19
C THR A 114 -2.84 -2.88 -1.13
N ALA A 115 -2.77 -3.56 -2.26
CA ALA A 115 -3.88 -3.61 -3.20
C ALA A 115 -5.12 -4.27 -2.58
N GLY A 116 -4.95 -5.34 -1.79
CA GLY A 116 -6.06 -6.04 -1.14
C GLY A 116 -6.78 -5.17 -0.12
N PHE A 117 -6.07 -4.57 0.85
CA PHE A 117 -6.71 -3.74 1.85
C PHE A 117 -7.28 -2.44 1.26
N ASP A 118 -6.68 -1.87 0.21
CA ASP A 118 -7.21 -0.67 -0.45
C ASP A 118 -8.51 -0.97 -1.22
N ILE A 119 -8.66 -2.17 -1.77
CA ILE A 119 -9.93 -2.63 -2.34
C ILE A 119 -11.02 -2.69 -1.26
N ILE A 120 -10.71 -3.25 -0.09
CA ILE A 120 -11.65 -3.29 1.07
C ILE A 120 -12.03 -1.86 1.47
N TYR A 121 -11.06 -0.97 1.57
CA TYR A 121 -11.29 0.43 1.95
C TYR A 121 -12.17 1.17 0.95
N ALA A 122 -11.94 0.94 -0.35
CA ALA A 122 -12.68 1.56 -1.44
C ALA A 122 -14.14 1.09 -1.54
N CYS A 123 -14.51 -0.04 -0.93
CA CYS A 123 -15.92 -0.45 -0.84
C CYS A 123 -16.80 0.61 -0.14
N GLN A 124 -16.23 1.43 0.76
CA GLN A 124 -16.96 2.53 1.42
C GLN A 124 -17.40 3.63 0.44
N ASP A 125 -16.70 3.79 -0.68
CA ASP A 125 -17.00 4.80 -1.69
C ASP A 125 -17.79 4.21 -2.86
N PHE A 126 -18.33 2.99 -2.74
CA PHE A 126 -18.98 2.27 -3.85
C PHE A 126 -20.04 3.10 -4.59
N ASP A 127 -21.02 3.65 -3.86
CA ASP A 127 -22.12 4.42 -4.46
C ASP A 127 -21.62 5.74 -5.06
N PHE A 128 -20.70 6.41 -4.36
CA PHE A 128 -20.10 7.67 -4.81
C PHE A 128 -19.29 7.47 -6.09
N ASP A 129 -18.36 6.51 -6.08
CA ASP A 129 -17.49 6.21 -7.22
C ASP A 129 -18.32 5.74 -8.43
N ARG A 130 -19.46 5.07 -8.21
CA ARG A 130 -20.41 4.72 -9.28
C ARG A 130 -21.14 5.95 -9.83
N ALA A 131 -21.63 6.84 -8.98
CA ALA A 131 -22.34 8.06 -9.39
C ALA A 131 -21.42 9.02 -10.16
N GLU A 132 -20.18 9.18 -9.72
CA GLU A 132 -19.15 10.02 -10.35
C GLU A 132 -18.42 9.32 -11.50
N ARG A 133 -18.81 8.08 -11.85
CA ARG A 133 -18.22 7.26 -12.93
C ARG A 133 -16.70 7.06 -12.79
N LEU A 134 -16.22 6.98 -11.56
CA LEU A 134 -14.82 6.68 -11.25
C LEU A 134 -14.53 5.19 -11.46
N TYR A 135 -13.30 4.88 -11.85
CA TYR A 135 -12.81 3.54 -12.14
C TYR A 135 -12.27 2.86 -10.88
N SER A 136 -13.01 2.89 -9.77
CA SER A 136 -12.68 2.02 -8.64
C SER A 136 -13.03 0.56 -8.99
N LEU A 137 -12.30 -0.40 -8.43
CA LEU A 137 -12.65 -1.79 -8.67
C LEU A 137 -14.04 -2.14 -8.10
N PRO A 138 -14.39 -1.78 -6.84
CA PRO A 138 -15.72 -2.06 -6.31
C PRO A 138 -16.85 -1.47 -7.16
N SER A 139 -16.72 -0.23 -7.66
CA SER A 139 -17.77 0.39 -8.50
C SER A 139 -17.99 -0.33 -9.83
N ARG A 140 -17.03 -1.14 -10.29
CA ARG A 140 -17.10 -1.88 -11.56
C ARG A 140 -17.59 -3.31 -11.43
N ILE A 141 -17.15 -4.03 -10.40
CA ILE A 141 -17.47 -5.46 -10.22
C ILE A 141 -18.40 -5.74 -9.03
N GLY A 142 -18.76 -4.72 -8.26
CA GLY A 142 -19.56 -4.85 -7.04
C GLY A 142 -18.71 -5.17 -5.80
N ILE A 143 -19.29 -4.92 -4.62
CA ILE A 143 -18.61 -5.09 -3.33
C ILE A 143 -18.24 -6.57 -3.09
N GLY A 144 -19.17 -7.51 -3.33
CA GLY A 144 -18.94 -8.94 -3.09
C GLY A 144 -17.73 -9.50 -3.85
N PRO A 145 -17.68 -9.38 -5.19
CA PRO A 145 -16.53 -9.79 -5.99
C PRO A 145 -15.24 -9.03 -5.65
N ALA A 146 -15.32 -7.74 -5.31
CA ALA A 146 -14.16 -6.96 -4.89
C ALA A 146 -13.54 -7.50 -3.58
N LEU A 147 -14.37 -7.84 -2.57
CA LEU A 147 -13.88 -8.46 -1.33
C LEU A 147 -13.25 -9.83 -1.58
N TRP A 148 -13.77 -10.62 -2.52
CA TRP A 148 -13.13 -11.88 -2.93
C TRP A 148 -11.79 -11.66 -3.61
N LEU A 149 -11.66 -10.65 -4.48
CA LEU A 149 -10.37 -10.32 -5.06
C LEU A 149 -9.37 -9.87 -4.00
N ALA A 150 -9.80 -9.07 -3.02
CA ALA A 150 -8.96 -8.69 -1.89
C ALA A 150 -8.44 -9.91 -1.10
N ARG A 151 -9.29 -10.93 -0.89
CA ARG A 151 -8.85 -12.21 -0.28
C ARG A 151 -7.82 -12.92 -1.12
N LEU A 152 -8.01 -12.97 -2.44
CA LEU A 152 -7.04 -13.59 -3.35
C LEU A 152 -5.69 -12.88 -3.28
N LEU A 153 -5.68 -11.54 -3.32
CA LEU A 153 -4.45 -10.75 -3.23
C LEU A 153 -3.73 -10.96 -1.88
N HIS A 154 -4.47 -11.00 -0.77
CA HIS A 154 -3.90 -11.33 0.53
C HIS A 154 -3.35 -12.76 0.59
N GLY A 155 -4.03 -13.73 -0.01
CA GLY A 155 -3.52 -15.10 -0.15
C GLY A 155 -2.21 -15.17 -0.95
N VAL A 156 -2.13 -14.45 -2.07
CA VAL A 156 -0.90 -14.33 -2.86
C VAL A 156 0.21 -13.66 -2.05
N MET A 157 -0.09 -12.60 -1.29
CA MET A 157 0.89 -11.98 -0.40
C MET A 157 1.46 -12.98 0.62
N ILE A 158 0.60 -13.76 1.29
CA ILE A 158 1.06 -14.78 2.26
C ILE A 158 1.95 -15.81 1.57
N ALA A 159 1.57 -16.31 0.38
CA ALA A 159 2.41 -17.24 -0.39
C ALA A 159 3.78 -16.63 -0.74
N LEU A 160 3.82 -15.36 -1.13
CA LEU A 160 5.09 -14.65 -1.40
C LEU A 160 5.94 -14.48 -0.13
N LEU A 161 5.33 -14.25 1.04
CA LEU A 161 6.09 -14.16 2.30
C LEU A 161 6.67 -15.51 2.74
N VAL A 162 5.91 -16.61 2.59
CA VAL A 162 6.44 -17.96 2.82
C VAL A 162 7.60 -18.25 1.86
N TRP A 163 7.42 -17.92 0.58
CA TRP A 163 8.49 -18.11 -0.41
C TRP A 163 9.73 -17.27 -0.09
N LEU A 164 9.55 -16.03 0.35
CA LEU A 164 10.64 -15.16 0.77
C LEU A 164 11.40 -15.73 1.98
N ALA A 165 10.69 -16.28 2.96
CA ALA A 165 11.33 -16.92 4.11
C ALA A 165 12.21 -18.10 3.67
N VAL A 166 11.76 -18.90 2.70
CA VAL A 166 12.57 -19.98 2.11
C VAL A 166 13.78 -19.44 1.34
N LEU A 167 13.59 -18.40 0.52
CA LEU A 167 14.68 -17.80 -0.27
C LEU A 167 15.79 -17.17 0.59
N LEU A 168 15.43 -16.71 1.78
CA LEU A 168 16.36 -16.10 2.74
C LEU A 168 16.84 -17.09 3.81
N GLU A 169 16.46 -18.37 3.70
CA GLU A 169 16.80 -19.43 4.67
C GLU A 169 16.42 -19.04 6.12
N LEU A 170 15.31 -18.33 6.28
CA LEU A 170 14.83 -17.87 7.58
C LEU A 170 14.17 -19.00 8.38
N GLY A 171 14.22 -18.86 9.70
CA GLY A 171 13.80 -19.85 10.66
C GLY A 171 12.32 -19.80 11.05
N PRO A 172 11.96 -20.51 12.13
CA PRO A 172 10.57 -20.63 12.59
C PRO A 172 9.94 -19.31 13.04
N LEU A 173 10.74 -18.33 13.48
CA LEU A 173 10.20 -17.04 13.93
C LEU A 173 9.59 -16.26 12.75
N SER A 174 10.24 -16.24 11.59
CA SER A 174 9.67 -15.60 10.39
C SER A 174 8.37 -16.29 9.95
N LEU A 175 8.33 -17.63 9.99
CA LEU A 175 7.12 -18.39 9.67
C LEU A 175 5.99 -18.15 10.68
N ALA A 176 6.31 -18.01 11.97
CA ALA A 176 5.33 -17.62 12.98
C ALA A 176 4.76 -16.22 12.72
N GLY A 177 5.61 -15.26 12.32
CA GLY A 177 5.18 -13.94 11.87
C GLY A 177 4.23 -13.99 10.66
N VAL A 178 4.52 -14.85 9.68
CA VAL A 178 3.63 -15.06 8.52
C VAL A 178 2.29 -15.68 8.94
N ALA A 179 2.31 -16.67 9.84
CA ALA A 179 1.09 -17.28 10.36
C ALA A 179 0.21 -16.28 11.13
N LEU A 180 0.83 -15.41 11.95
CA LEU A 180 0.12 -14.32 12.64
C LEU A 180 -0.48 -13.32 11.65
N ALA A 181 0.28 -12.91 10.63
CA ALA A 181 -0.24 -12.04 9.58
C ALA A 181 -1.44 -12.68 8.86
N ALA A 182 -1.37 -13.97 8.51
CA ALA A 182 -2.47 -14.70 7.90
C ALA A 182 -3.72 -14.77 8.81
N GLY A 183 -3.53 -14.98 10.12
CA GLY A 183 -4.60 -14.95 11.11
C GLY A 183 -5.27 -13.57 11.20
N LEU A 184 -4.48 -12.51 11.23
CA LEU A 184 -4.98 -11.13 11.24
C LEU A 184 -5.71 -10.75 9.95
N LEU A 185 -5.22 -11.15 8.78
CA LEU A 185 -5.91 -10.91 7.51
C LEU A 185 -7.21 -11.71 7.42
N THR A 186 -7.24 -12.94 7.96
CA THR A 186 -8.51 -13.69 8.10
C THR A 186 -9.51 -12.94 8.98
N TYR A 187 -9.04 -12.37 10.09
CA TYR A 187 -9.85 -11.53 10.98
C TYR A 187 -10.34 -10.26 10.26
N GLU A 188 -9.47 -9.55 9.53
CA GLU A 188 -9.83 -8.39 8.70
C GLU A 188 -10.99 -8.71 7.76
N HIS A 189 -10.87 -9.81 7.01
CA HIS A 189 -11.88 -10.28 6.07
C HIS A 189 -13.19 -10.74 6.73
N SER A 190 -13.16 -11.08 8.02
CA SER A 190 -14.35 -11.41 8.80
C SER A 190 -15.12 -10.18 9.29
N LEU A 191 -14.43 -9.04 9.45
CA LEU A 191 -15.01 -7.78 9.89
C LEU A 191 -15.84 -7.08 8.81
N VAL A 192 -15.60 -7.41 7.54
CA VAL A 192 -16.21 -6.72 6.40
C VAL A 192 -17.04 -7.70 5.58
N LYS A 193 -18.32 -7.37 5.40
CA LYS A 193 -19.26 -8.17 4.60
C LYS A 193 -19.82 -7.29 3.48
N ALA A 194 -20.26 -7.92 2.39
CA ALA A 194 -20.83 -7.20 1.26
C ALA A 194 -22.06 -6.33 1.62
N HIS A 195 -22.76 -6.70 2.70
CA HIS A 195 -23.92 -5.97 3.23
C HIS A 195 -23.63 -5.19 4.53
N ASP A 196 -22.40 -5.26 5.06
CA ASP A 196 -22.02 -4.59 6.30
C ASP A 196 -20.56 -4.13 6.22
N LEU A 197 -20.39 -2.83 5.97
CA LEU A 197 -19.11 -2.14 5.89
C LEU A 197 -18.82 -1.29 7.16
N SER A 198 -19.61 -1.44 8.23
CA SER A 198 -19.52 -0.61 9.44
C SER A 198 -18.15 -0.66 10.11
N ARG A 199 -17.41 -1.76 9.94
CA ARG A 199 -16.09 -1.99 10.55
C ARG A 199 -14.91 -1.84 9.59
N VAL A 200 -15.11 -1.30 8.38
CA VAL A 200 -14.02 -1.14 7.39
C VAL A 200 -12.85 -0.32 7.93
N ASN A 201 -13.08 0.71 8.74
CA ASN A 201 -11.97 1.49 9.33
C ASN A 201 -11.13 0.67 10.32
N ALA A 202 -11.75 -0.20 11.12
CA ALA A 202 -11.02 -1.08 12.03
C ALA A 202 -10.22 -2.14 11.25
N ALA A 203 -10.84 -2.73 10.22
CA ALA A 203 -10.17 -3.63 9.28
C ALA A 203 -8.95 -2.95 8.62
N PHE A 204 -9.15 -1.78 8.01
CA PHE A 204 -8.11 -1.06 7.29
C PHE A 204 -7.01 -0.50 8.19
N PHE A 205 -7.33 0.30 9.22
CA PHE A 205 -6.30 1.01 10.01
C PHE A 205 -5.70 0.15 11.12
N THR A 206 -6.54 -0.52 11.90
CA THR A 206 -6.06 -1.21 13.11
C THR A 206 -5.38 -2.53 12.75
N VAL A 207 -6.03 -3.37 11.95
CA VAL A 207 -5.50 -4.72 11.65
C VAL A 207 -4.22 -4.63 10.81
N ASN A 208 -4.20 -3.82 9.74
CA ASN A 208 -2.99 -3.65 8.93
C ASN A 208 -1.83 -3.00 9.69
N GLY A 209 -2.12 -2.15 10.69
CA GLY A 209 -1.11 -1.64 11.62
C GLY A 209 -0.44 -2.77 12.40
N PHE A 210 -1.22 -3.69 12.98
CA PHE A 210 -0.69 -4.87 13.67
C PHE A 210 0.06 -5.82 12.73
N VAL A 211 -0.45 -6.07 11.51
CA VAL A 211 0.26 -6.88 10.51
C VAL A 211 1.67 -6.34 10.26
N SER A 212 1.80 -5.02 10.09
CA SER A 212 3.09 -4.36 9.83
C SER A 212 4.07 -4.52 11.00
N VAL A 213 3.61 -4.25 12.23
CA VAL A 213 4.45 -4.30 13.43
C VAL A 213 4.88 -5.73 13.74
N LEU A 214 3.96 -6.69 13.69
CA LEU A 214 4.26 -8.09 13.97
C LEU A 214 5.17 -8.70 12.89
N PHE A 215 4.93 -8.38 11.61
CA PHE A 215 5.84 -8.77 10.54
C PHE A 215 7.26 -8.29 10.84
N PHE A 216 7.44 -7.00 11.14
CA PHE A 216 8.75 -6.44 11.46
C PHE A 216 9.40 -7.13 12.67
N VAL A 217 8.69 -7.27 13.79
CA VAL A 217 9.23 -7.84 15.03
C VAL A 217 9.70 -9.28 14.83
N PHE A 218 8.86 -10.13 14.23
CA PHE A 218 9.20 -11.55 14.07
C PHE A 218 10.31 -11.77 13.04
N TRP A 219 10.27 -11.07 11.91
CA TRP A 219 11.30 -11.20 10.87
C TRP A 219 12.64 -10.61 11.32
N ALA A 220 12.63 -9.46 11.98
CA ALA A 220 13.86 -8.88 12.52
C ALA A 220 14.45 -9.77 13.62
N ALA A 221 13.62 -10.33 14.50
CA ALA A 221 14.09 -11.26 15.54
C ALA A 221 14.77 -12.49 14.93
N ASP A 222 14.19 -13.07 13.88
CA ASP A 222 14.75 -14.24 13.22
C ASP A 222 16.07 -13.94 12.50
N VAL A 223 16.13 -12.83 11.75
CA VAL A 223 17.36 -12.37 11.09
C VAL A 223 18.46 -12.13 12.12
N LEU A 224 18.15 -11.49 13.25
CA LEU A 224 19.11 -11.24 14.32
C LEU A 224 19.53 -12.54 15.02
N TYR A 225 18.62 -13.48 15.20
CA TYR A 225 18.93 -14.79 15.78
C TYR A 225 19.84 -15.60 14.86
N ALA A 226 19.50 -15.71 13.57
CA ALA A 226 20.31 -16.37 12.56
C ALA A 226 21.68 -15.71 12.36
N SER A 227 21.80 -14.39 12.53
CA SER A 227 23.11 -13.72 12.43
C SER A 227 24.10 -14.04 13.56
N ARG A 228 23.61 -14.62 14.67
CA ARG A 228 24.40 -14.94 15.87
C ARG A 228 24.91 -16.40 15.91
N HIS A 229 24.42 -17.25 15.02
CA HIS A 229 24.68 -18.69 15.00
C HIS A 229 25.05 -19.14 13.59
#